data_AF-A0A6I5NNQ3-F1
#
_entry.id   AF-A0A6I5NNQ3-F1
#
_cell.length_a   1.000
_cell.length_b   1.000
_cell.length_c   1.000
_cell.angle_alpha   90.00
_cell.angle_beta   90.00
_cell.angle_gamma   90.00
#
_symmetry.space_group_name_H-M   'P 1'
#
loop_
_entity.id
_entity.type
_entity.pdbx_description
1 polymer ?
#
loop_
_entity_poly.entity_id
_entity_poly.type
_entity_poly.pdbx_seq_one_letter_code
_entity_poly.pdbx_strand_id
1 'polypeptide(L)'
;MVQQLLKSPDEFQLTPCADYDCPNCGHQGLSIFYEVEQVPVHSCLMLSSVEEAQEFPKGDVILGFCDRCGFVTNVEFDSKWSAYAPNYEDQQSFSPTFNQFAKDLAETLIEKYDLHNKSIVEIGCSKGDFLLLLCELGNNSGVGIDPSAVPGRVKSEAAQRVTFIQDYYSEKYADAVGDFICCRHTLEHIKPTADFISTLRRSIGDRLETVVVFEIPDNTRVLKDLAFEDIYYEHASYFTPGSLARLFRGCGFAVTDLYRAYGDQYLLIEARPVETPSTQIHPLEESVAEVAADVRHFATQVQHKLSRWKAHLETLARENKRVVVWGSGSKCVSFLTTLDTVDKIQYVVDINPHRHGKFIPGVGKQIRSPEFLKTYQPDQVIVMNEIYCPEIQAMLVQMGVSTEIVAL
;
A
#
# COMPACT_ATOMS: atom_id res chain seq x y z
N MET A 1 15.73 13.02 12.45
CA MET A 1 16.23 14.30 11.92
C MET A 1 16.67 14.00 10.50
N VAL A 2 15.85 14.35 9.51
CA VAL A 2 16.07 13.97 8.10
C VAL A 2 17.38 14.61 7.59
N GLN A 3 18.49 13.87 7.55
CA GLN A 3 19.74 14.33 6.93
C GLN A 3 19.62 14.18 5.41
N GLN A 4 19.04 15.17 4.74
CA GLN A 4 18.91 15.15 3.28
C GLN A 4 20.09 15.85 2.60
N LEU A 5 20.58 15.23 1.54
CA LEU A 5 21.50 15.80 0.57
C LEU A 5 20.92 17.11 -0.01
N LEU A 6 21.20 18.22 0.66
CA LEU A 6 20.93 19.58 0.22
C LEU A 6 21.78 19.89 -1.01
N LYS A 7 21.28 19.52 -2.20
CA LYS A 7 21.61 20.24 -3.43
C LYS A 7 20.47 21.22 -3.71
N SER A 8 20.80 22.42 -4.17
CA SER A 8 19.78 23.38 -4.61
C SER A 8 18.90 22.71 -5.68
N PRO A 9 17.62 23.11 -5.84
CA PRO A 9 16.73 22.54 -6.85
C PRO A 9 17.32 22.54 -8.28
N ASP A 10 18.19 23.51 -8.57
CA ASP A 10 18.87 23.67 -9.85
C ASP A 10 20.08 22.73 -10.05
N GLU A 11 20.54 22.05 -8.99
CA GLU A 11 21.71 21.14 -9.00
C GLU A 11 21.36 19.67 -8.75
N PHE A 12 20.08 19.33 -8.57
CA PHE A 12 19.69 17.93 -8.36
C PHE A 12 19.88 17.11 -9.64
N GLN A 13 20.83 16.17 -9.58
CA GLN A 13 21.12 15.23 -10.66
C GLN A 13 20.93 13.81 -10.15
N LEU A 14 20.25 12.99 -10.96
CA LEU A 14 20.17 11.56 -10.76
C LEU A 14 21.52 10.95 -11.14
N THR A 15 22.32 10.61 -10.13
CA THR A 15 23.62 9.94 -10.30
C THR A 15 23.49 8.52 -9.78
N PRO A 16 23.65 7.49 -10.64
CA PRO A 16 23.57 6.11 -10.21
C PRO A 16 24.66 5.75 -9.18
N CYS A 17 24.26 5.06 -8.12
CA CYS A 17 25.15 4.41 -7.17
C CYS A 17 25.26 2.92 -7.54
N ALA A 18 26.47 2.44 -7.84
CA ALA A 18 26.72 1.08 -8.32
C ALA A 18 26.49 0.00 -7.25
N ASP A 19 26.31 0.37 -5.99
CA ASP A 19 26.16 -0.56 -4.86
C ASP A 19 24.76 -1.21 -4.80
N TYR A 20 23.80 -0.74 -5.60
CA TYR A 20 22.42 -1.24 -5.57
C TYR A 20 21.97 -1.82 -6.91
N ASP A 21 21.47 -3.06 -6.85
CA ASP A 21 20.82 -3.74 -7.95
C ASP A 21 19.30 -3.49 -7.91
N CYS A 22 18.71 -3.20 -9.08
CA CYS A 22 17.28 -3.04 -9.23
C CYS A 22 16.55 -4.39 -9.05
N PRO A 23 15.69 -4.58 -8.03
CA PRO A 23 15.02 -5.87 -7.79
C PRO A 23 13.93 -6.18 -8.84
N ASN A 24 13.63 -5.21 -9.72
CA ASN A 24 12.62 -5.30 -10.75
C ASN A 24 13.18 -5.72 -12.13
N CYS A 25 14.43 -5.41 -12.43
CA CYS A 25 15.03 -5.72 -13.74
C CYS A 25 16.50 -6.18 -13.70
N GLY A 26 17.13 -6.23 -12.51
CA GLY A 26 18.52 -6.63 -12.32
C GLY A 26 19.57 -5.61 -12.78
N HIS A 27 19.18 -4.39 -13.15
CA HIS A 27 20.14 -3.35 -13.52
C HIS A 27 20.92 -2.87 -12.29
N GLN A 28 22.24 -2.84 -12.38
CA GLN A 28 23.11 -2.25 -11.35
C GLN A 28 23.19 -0.74 -11.53
N GLY A 29 23.04 0.01 -10.45
CA GLY A 29 23.04 1.47 -10.50
C GLY A 29 21.66 2.05 -10.25
N LEU A 30 21.38 2.40 -8.99
CA LEU A 30 20.17 3.15 -8.62
C LEU A 30 20.53 4.58 -8.23
N SER A 31 19.76 5.55 -8.71
CA SER A 31 19.91 6.95 -8.30
C SER A 31 19.11 7.22 -7.03
N ILE A 32 19.78 7.51 -5.91
CA ILE A 32 19.12 7.86 -4.66
C ILE A 32 18.54 9.28 -4.76
N PHE A 33 17.29 9.48 -4.35
CA PHE A 33 16.61 10.77 -4.46
C PHE A 33 15.82 11.19 -3.23
N TYR A 34 15.59 10.29 -2.27
CA TYR A 34 14.85 10.59 -1.04
C TYR A 34 15.30 9.71 0.11
N GLU A 35 15.30 10.27 1.31
CA GLU A 35 15.73 9.60 2.53
C GLU A 35 14.91 10.10 3.73
N VAL A 36 14.48 9.17 4.57
CA VAL A 36 13.88 9.39 5.89
C VAL A 36 14.44 8.36 6.85
N GLU A 37 15.01 8.83 7.95
CA GLU A 37 15.58 7.98 8.98
C GLU A 37 14.55 7.58 10.04
N GLN A 38 14.83 6.50 10.76
CA GLN A 38 14.11 6.11 11.99
C GLN A 38 12.60 5.87 11.78
N VAL A 39 12.24 5.28 10.64
CA VAL A 39 10.86 4.89 10.31
C VAL A 39 10.55 3.54 10.98
N PRO A 40 9.40 3.38 11.66
CA PRO A 40 9.01 2.09 12.22
C PRO A 40 8.97 1.01 11.13
N VAL A 41 9.55 -0.16 11.40
CA VAL A 41 9.64 -1.23 10.38
C VAL A 41 8.28 -1.87 10.03
N HIS A 42 7.25 -1.58 10.83
CA HIS A 42 5.86 -1.95 10.59
C HIS A 42 4.93 -0.80 10.98
N SER A 43 3.81 -0.71 10.28
CA SER A 43 2.81 0.33 10.53
C SER A 43 1.53 -0.20 11.18
N CYS A 44 1.15 -1.43 10.85
CA CYS A 44 -0.16 -1.99 11.17
C CYS A 44 -0.12 -3.14 12.20
N LEU A 45 0.99 -3.32 12.92
CA LEU A 45 1.06 -4.23 14.05
C LEU A 45 0.40 -3.62 15.30
N MET A 46 -0.49 -4.38 15.92
CA MET A 46 -1.31 -3.92 17.04
C MET A 46 -0.60 -4.13 18.40
N LEU A 47 0.15 -3.12 18.82
CA LEU A 47 0.93 -3.14 20.06
C LEU A 47 0.04 -2.86 21.29
N SER A 48 0.39 -3.47 22.43
CA SER A 48 -0.48 -3.53 23.60
C SER A 48 -0.10 -2.54 24.71
N SER A 49 1.09 -1.93 24.65
CA SER A 49 1.51 -0.88 25.58
C SER A 49 2.21 0.28 24.88
N VAL A 50 2.32 1.42 25.58
CA VAL A 50 3.04 2.60 25.08
C VAL A 50 4.53 2.31 24.95
N GLU A 51 5.10 1.58 25.93
CA GLU A 51 6.52 1.24 25.98
C GLU A 51 6.91 0.35 24.79
N GLU A 52 6.15 -0.73 24.57
CA GLU A 52 6.33 -1.62 23.41
C GLU A 52 6.26 -0.84 22.09
N ALA A 53 5.35 0.12 22.00
CA ALA A 53 5.19 0.95 20.83
C ALA A 53 6.32 1.97 20.63
N GLN A 54 6.84 2.59 21.69
CA GLN A 54 7.94 3.55 21.57
C GLN A 54 9.28 2.88 21.28
N GLU A 55 9.51 1.69 21.83
CA GLU A 55 10.73 0.89 21.64
C GLU A 55 10.68 0.03 20.37
N PHE A 56 9.59 0.09 19.60
CA PHE A 56 9.42 -0.72 18.40
C PHE A 56 10.55 -0.48 17.39
N PRO A 57 11.09 -1.53 16.73
CA PRO A 57 12.20 -1.39 15.81
C PRO A 57 11.96 -0.37 14.69
N LYS A 58 13.04 0.34 14.34
CA LYS A 58 13.06 1.37 13.30
C LYS A 58 14.17 1.07 12.30
N GLY A 59 13.94 1.45 11.05
CA GLY A 59 14.92 1.41 9.97
C GLY A 59 14.81 2.65 9.11
N ASP A 60 15.78 2.85 8.23
CA ASP A 60 15.80 3.99 7.33
C ASP A 60 15.07 3.63 6.02
N VAL A 61 14.46 4.61 5.38
CA VAL A 61 13.81 4.49 4.08
C VAL A 61 14.58 5.34 3.09
N ILE A 62 15.30 4.69 2.18
CA ILE A 62 16.11 5.34 1.16
C ILE A 62 15.57 4.93 -0.21
N LEU A 63 15.00 5.88 -0.96
CA LEU A 63 14.41 5.58 -2.26
C LEU A 63 15.44 5.72 -3.39
N GLY A 64 15.61 4.63 -4.14
CA GLY A 64 16.43 4.55 -5.34
C GLY A 64 15.57 4.43 -6.60
N PHE A 65 15.94 5.19 -7.64
CA PHE A 65 15.31 5.16 -8.96
C PHE A 65 16.18 4.40 -9.98
N CYS A 66 15.56 3.50 -10.74
CA CYS A 66 16.19 2.75 -11.83
C CYS A 66 15.97 3.45 -13.19
N ASP A 67 17.04 3.95 -13.80
CA ASP A 67 17.01 4.63 -15.11
C ASP A 67 16.80 3.68 -16.31
N ARG A 68 16.77 2.36 -16.07
CA ARG A 68 16.53 1.36 -17.11
C ARG A 68 15.07 0.91 -17.22
N CYS A 69 14.37 0.78 -16.09
CA CYS A 69 12.98 0.30 -16.08
C CYS A 69 12.00 1.28 -15.42
N GLY A 70 12.47 2.42 -14.91
CA GLY A 70 11.63 3.43 -14.25
C GLY A 70 11.09 3.01 -12.89
N PHE A 71 11.59 1.93 -12.31
CA PHE A 71 11.15 1.42 -11.03
C PHE A 71 11.77 2.20 -9.86
N VAL A 72 11.04 2.32 -8.76
CA VAL A 72 11.49 2.92 -7.50
C VAL A 72 11.44 1.88 -6.39
N THR A 73 12.45 1.85 -5.52
CA THR A 73 12.54 0.88 -4.40
C THR A 73 13.16 1.50 -3.16
N ASN A 74 12.77 1.01 -2.00
CA ASN A 74 13.52 1.23 -0.77
C ASN A 74 14.78 0.34 -0.79
N VAL A 75 15.96 0.96 -0.94
CA VAL A 75 17.23 0.21 -1.04
C VAL A 75 17.64 -0.43 0.29
N GLU A 76 17.24 0.17 1.42
CA GLU A 76 17.49 -0.29 2.80
C GLU A 76 16.42 -1.25 3.35
N PHE A 77 15.46 -1.67 2.52
CA PHE A 77 14.46 -2.65 2.94
C PHE A 77 15.09 -4.00 3.28
N ASP A 78 14.82 -4.48 4.50
CA ASP A 78 15.25 -5.79 5.01
C ASP A 78 14.04 -6.71 5.23
N SER A 79 13.97 -7.80 4.46
CA SER A 79 12.87 -8.75 4.48
C SER A 79 12.75 -9.54 5.78
N LYS A 80 13.74 -9.51 6.68
CA LYS A 80 13.61 -10.11 8.01
C LYS A 80 12.47 -9.50 8.81
N TRP A 81 12.12 -8.24 8.51
CA TRP A 81 11.03 -7.54 9.14
C TRP A 81 9.68 -7.89 8.51
N SER A 82 9.61 -8.56 7.36
CA SER A 82 8.34 -8.96 6.73
C SER A 82 7.62 -10.12 7.41
N ALA A 83 7.91 -10.37 8.70
CA ALA A 83 7.32 -11.42 9.52
C ALA A 83 5.89 -11.02 9.96
N TYR A 84 4.96 -11.03 9.00
CA TYR A 84 3.56 -10.75 9.26
C TYR A 84 2.97 -11.83 10.18
N ALA A 85 2.57 -11.41 11.36
CA ALA A 85 1.96 -12.26 12.37
C ALA A 85 0.43 -12.04 12.39
N PRO A 86 -0.36 -12.96 12.98
CA PRO A 86 -1.81 -12.83 13.07
C PRO A 86 -2.33 -11.56 13.78
N ASN A 87 -1.46 -10.82 14.48
CA ASN A 87 -1.76 -9.54 15.11
C ASN A 87 -1.53 -8.33 14.18
N TYR A 88 -1.22 -8.56 12.90
CA TYR A 88 -1.23 -7.54 11.85
C TYR A 88 -2.69 -7.22 11.47
N GLU A 89 -3.08 -5.95 11.55
CA GLU A 89 -4.47 -5.52 11.37
C GLU A 89 -4.60 -4.52 10.23
N ASP A 90 -4.87 -5.01 9.04
CA ASP A 90 -4.89 -4.28 7.77
C ASP A 90 -6.29 -4.23 7.13
N GLN A 91 -7.31 -4.78 7.80
CA GLN A 91 -8.66 -4.85 7.24
C GLN A 91 -9.26 -3.45 7.04
N GLN A 92 -9.53 -3.12 5.78
CA GLN A 92 -10.23 -1.90 5.36
C GLN A 92 -11.75 -2.11 5.26
N SER A 93 -12.23 -3.35 5.41
CA SER A 93 -13.63 -3.77 5.25
C SER A 93 -14.58 -3.24 6.35
N PHE A 94 -14.09 -2.39 7.25
CA PHE A 94 -14.91 -1.62 8.18
C PHE A 94 -15.41 -0.30 7.58
N SER A 95 -14.81 0.18 6.48
CA SER A 95 -15.30 1.35 5.72
C SER A 95 -16.35 0.92 4.70
N PRO A 96 -17.59 1.46 4.74
CA PRO A 96 -18.55 1.32 3.67
C PRO A 96 -18.03 1.80 2.31
N THR A 97 -17.21 2.87 2.29
CA THR A 97 -16.59 3.38 1.06
C THR A 97 -15.68 2.33 0.41
N PHE A 98 -14.80 1.71 1.20
CA PHE A 98 -13.90 0.66 0.70
C PHE A 98 -14.67 -0.62 0.33
N ASN A 99 -15.69 -0.99 1.12
CA ASN A 99 -16.54 -2.16 0.82
C ASN A 99 -17.26 -2.01 -0.51
N GLN A 100 -17.79 -0.82 -0.82
CA GLN A 100 -18.43 -0.56 -2.10
C GLN A 100 -17.43 -0.71 -3.25
N PHE A 101 -16.23 -0.12 -3.11
CA PHE A 101 -15.16 -0.28 -4.09
C PHE A 101 -14.77 -1.76 -4.33
N ALA A 102 -14.55 -2.51 -3.25
CA ALA A 102 -14.21 -3.93 -3.35
C ALA A 102 -15.31 -4.75 -4.02
N LYS A 103 -16.57 -4.42 -3.75
CA LYS A 103 -17.73 -5.04 -4.41
C LYS A 103 -17.79 -4.72 -5.90
N ASP A 104 -17.69 -3.45 -6.28
CA ASP A 104 -17.73 -3.02 -7.67
C ASP A 104 -16.59 -3.65 -8.48
N LEU A 105 -15.39 -3.73 -7.88
CA LEU A 105 -14.25 -4.40 -8.49
C LEU A 105 -14.49 -5.90 -8.66
N ALA A 106 -15.01 -6.59 -7.64
CA ALA A 106 -15.32 -8.01 -7.72
C ALA A 106 -16.36 -8.31 -8.81
N GLU A 107 -17.45 -7.54 -8.87
CA GLU A 107 -18.49 -7.67 -9.89
C GLU A 107 -17.92 -7.45 -11.30
N THR A 108 -17.09 -6.41 -11.48
CA THR A 108 -16.42 -6.11 -12.76
C THR A 108 -15.52 -7.26 -13.21
N LEU A 109 -14.71 -7.80 -12.31
CA LEU A 109 -13.80 -8.92 -12.63
C LEU A 109 -14.58 -10.20 -12.93
N ILE A 110 -15.66 -10.48 -12.19
CA ILE A 110 -16.52 -11.64 -12.43
C ILE A 110 -17.16 -11.55 -13.82
N GLU A 111 -17.75 -10.41 -14.17
CA GLU A 111 -18.39 -10.20 -15.47
C GLU A 111 -17.37 -10.28 -16.62
N LYS A 112 -16.25 -9.57 -16.49
CA LYS A 112 -15.21 -9.48 -17.53
C LYS A 112 -14.57 -10.83 -17.83
N TYR A 113 -14.41 -11.69 -16.83
CA TYR A 113 -13.67 -12.95 -16.93
C TYR A 113 -14.52 -14.21 -16.79
N ASP A 114 -15.86 -14.07 -16.76
CA ASP A 114 -16.81 -15.19 -16.58
C ASP A 114 -16.43 -16.05 -15.36
N LEU A 115 -16.18 -15.40 -14.22
CA LEU A 115 -15.75 -16.07 -12.99
C LEU A 115 -16.96 -16.68 -12.26
N HIS A 116 -17.55 -17.70 -12.89
CA HIS A 116 -18.64 -18.48 -12.34
C HIS A 116 -18.27 -19.95 -12.17
N ASN A 117 -18.39 -20.48 -10.95
CA ASN A 117 -17.98 -21.85 -10.60
C ASN A 117 -16.50 -22.15 -10.93
N LYS A 118 -15.64 -21.15 -10.79
CA LYS A 118 -14.19 -21.21 -11.05
C LYS A 118 -13.39 -21.48 -9.77
N SER A 119 -12.10 -21.75 -9.95
CA SER A 119 -11.10 -21.79 -8.87
C SER A 119 -10.32 -20.48 -8.82
N ILE A 120 -10.37 -19.79 -7.70
CA ILE A 120 -9.71 -18.49 -7.47
C ILE A 120 -8.52 -18.66 -6.54
N VAL A 121 -7.39 -18.02 -6.86
CA VAL A 121 -6.26 -17.91 -5.93
C VAL A 121 -6.07 -16.45 -5.57
N GLU A 122 -6.05 -16.14 -4.27
CA GLU A 122 -5.62 -14.83 -3.79
C GLU A 122 -4.28 -14.96 -3.06
N ILE A 123 -3.25 -14.32 -3.61
CA ILE A 123 -1.93 -14.21 -2.99
C ILE A 123 -1.92 -12.95 -2.13
N GLY A 124 -1.51 -13.08 -0.87
CA GLY A 124 -1.62 -11.96 0.08
C GLY A 124 -3.08 -11.67 0.47
N CYS A 125 -3.86 -12.74 0.68
CA CYS A 125 -5.30 -12.62 0.92
C CYS A 125 -5.67 -11.97 2.27
N SER A 126 -4.68 -11.69 3.14
CA SER A 126 -4.90 -11.20 4.49
C SER A 126 -5.97 -12.05 5.20
N LYS A 127 -7.10 -11.47 5.64
CA LYS A 127 -8.16 -12.16 6.38
C LYS A 127 -9.22 -12.78 5.44
N GLY A 128 -9.01 -12.68 4.13
CA GLY A 128 -9.81 -13.31 3.08
C GLY A 128 -11.00 -12.48 2.59
N ASP A 129 -11.08 -11.20 2.95
CA ASP A 129 -12.24 -10.33 2.63
C ASP A 129 -12.59 -10.35 1.14
N PHE A 130 -11.60 -10.22 0.25
CA PHE A 130 -11.85 -10.13 -1.19
C PHE A 130 -12.00 -11.51 -1.86
N LEU A 131 -11.19 -12.51 -1.50
CA LEU A 131 -11.38 -13.89 -1.96
C LEU A 131 -12.77 -14.42 -1.64
N LEU A 132 -13.25 -14.21 -0.41
CA LEU A 132 -14.59 -14.66 0.00
C LEU A 132 -15.67 -13.95 -0.81
N LEU A 133 -15.52 -12.65 -1.05
CA LEU A 133 -16.43 -11.86 -1.88
C LEU A 133 -16.50 -12.39 -3.33
N LEU A 134 -15.36 -12.65 -3.98
CA LEU A 134 -15.30 -13.26 -5.31
C LEU A 134 -15.94 -14.66 -5.34
N CYS A 135 -15.72 -15.44 -4.29
CA CYS A 135 -16.27 -16.79 -4.18
C CYS A 135 -17.77 -16.80 -3.94
N GLU A 136 -18.29 -15.85 -3.18
CA GLU A 136 -19.71 -15.68 -2.91
C GLU A 136 -20.45 -15.23 -4.16
N LEU A 137 -20.04 -14.11 -4.77
CA LEU A 137 -20.71 -13.51 -5.92
C LEU A 137 -20.68 -14.40 -7.17
N GLY A 138 -19.58 -15.11 -7.41
CA GLY A 138 -19.43 -15.98 -8.58
C GLY A 138 -19.78 -17.45 -8.35
N ASN A 139 -20.16 -17.86 -7.13
CA ASN A 139 -20.20 -19.27 -6.73
C ASN A 139 -18.87 -19.99 -7.03
N ASN A 140 -17.73 -19.31 -6.80
CA ASN A 140 -16.38 -19.86 -7.02
C ASN A 140 -15.82 -20.55 -5.76
N SER A 141 -14.93 -21.52 -5.93
CA SER A 141 -14.07 -22.02 -4.85
C SER A 141 -12.74 -21.26 -4.84
N GLY A 142 -12.04 -21.24 -3.71
CA GLY A 142 -10.79 -20.48 -3.66
C GLY A 142 -9.74 -20.96 -2.68
N VAL A 143 -8.51 -20.51 -2.93
CA VAL A 143 -7.34 -20.69 -2.06
C VAL A 143 -6.73 -19.33 -1.75
N GLY A 144 -6.71 -18.95 -0.48
CA GLY A 144 -6.06 -17.74 0.00
C GLY A 144 -4.73 -18.09 0.65
N ILE A 145 -3.64 -17.44 0.24
CA ILE A 145 -2.29 -17.71 0.76
C ILE A 145 -1.74 -16.44 1.38
N ASP A 146 -1.64 -16.42 2.71
CA ASP A 146 -1.13 -15.26 3.46
C ASP A 146 -0.66 -15.68 4.87
N PRO A 147 0.54 -15.29 5.32
CA PRO A 147 1.03 -15.62 6.66
C PRO A 147 0.16 -15.06 7.80
N SER A 148 -0.54 -13.96 7.56
CA SER A 148 -1.44 -13.28 8.51
C SER A 148 -2.89 -13.78 8.44
N ALA A 149 -3.20 -14.78 7.60
CA ALA A 149 -4.56 -15.28 7.46
C ALA A 149 -5.12 -15.77 8.79
N VAL A 150 -6.40 -15.45 9.04
CA VAL A 150 -7.13 -15.86 10.25
C VAL A 150 -8.43 -16.53 9.81
N PRO A 151 -8.45 -17.87 9.62
CA PRO A 151 -9.65 -18.58 9.20
C PRO A 151 -10.84 -18.31 10.12
N GLY A 152 -12.00 -17.98 9.53
CA GLY A 152 -13.23 -17.66 10.27
C GLY A 152 -13.31 -16.23 10.80
N ARG A 153 -12.30 -15.37 10.55
CA ARG A 153 -12.34 -13.94 10.88
C ARG A 153 -13.44 -13.21 10.09
N VAL A 154 -13.54 -13.48 8.80
CA VAL A 154 -14.57 -12.93 7.92
C VAL A 154 -15.71 -13.95 7.81
N LYS A 155 -16.95 -13.49 8.03
CA LYS A 155 -18.15 -14.32 7.86
C LYS A 155 -18.62 -14.23 6.41
N SER A 156 -18.76 -15.38 5.74
CA SER A 156 -19.26 -15.46 4.36
C SER A 156 -19.89 -16.82 4.10
N GLU A 157 -20.87 -16.86 3.18
CA GLU A 157 -21.50 -18.10 2.72
C GLU A 157 -20.52 -18.97 1.90
N ALA A 158 -19.47 -18.36 1.34
CA ALA A 158 -18.43 -19.06 0.60
C ALA A 158 -17.39 -19.76 1.48
N ALA A 159 -17.41 -19.56 2.80
CA ALA A 159 -16.35 -20.02 3.70
C ALA A 159 -16.04 -21.53 3.60
N GLN A 160 -17.04 -22.38 3.31
CA GLN A 160 -16.83 -23.82 3.15
C GLN A 160 -16.15 -24.21 1.81
N ARG A 161 -16.11 -23.28 0.84
CA ARG A 161 -15.53 -23.46 -0.50
C ARG A 161 -14.17 -22.77 -0.62
N VAL A 162 -13.67 -22.17 0.47
CA VAL A 162 -12.40 -21.45 0.51
C VAL A 162 -11.45 -22.12 1.50
N THR A 163 -10.21 -22.34 1.06
CA THR A 163 -9.11 -22.82 1.90
C THR A 163 -8.13 -21.68 2.16
N PHE A 164 -7.75 -21.47 3.42
CA PHE A 164 -6.71 -20.51 3.78
C PHE A 164 -5.42 -21.23 4.16
N ILE A 165 -4.30 -20.74 3.63
CA ILE A 165 -2.96 -21.27 3.86
C ILE A 165 -2.13 -20.18 4.52
N GLN A 166 -1.72 -20.41 5.76
CA GLN A 166 -0.90 -19.48 6.55
C GLN A 166 0.58 -19.59 6.18
N ASP A 167 0.95 -19.04 5.02
CA ASP A 167 2.30 -19.15 4.47
C ASP A 167 2.58 -18.06 3.44
N TYR A 168 3.85 -17.90 3.08
CA TYR A 168 4.25 -17.11 1.92
C TYR A 168 4.05 -17.91 0.63
N TYR A 169 3.58 -17.23 -0.42
CA TYR A 169 3.44 -17.83 -1.73
C TYR A 169 4.81 -18.26 -2.30
N SER A 170 4.87 -19.49 -2.83
CA SER A 170 6.01 -20.00 -3.57
C SER A 170 5.57 -21.15 -4.48
N GLU A 171 6.50 -21.72 -5.25
CA GLU A 171 6.21 -22.81 -6.20
C GLU A 171 5.61 -24.07 -5.56
N LYS A 172 5.70 -24.23 -4.23
CA LYS A 172 5.02 -25.31 -3.51
C LYS A 172 3.50 -25.30 -3.68
N TYR A 173 2.94 -24.16 -4.09
CA TYR A 173 1.52 -23.96 -4.36
C TYR A 173 1.19 -23.94 -5.86
N ALA A 174 2.08 -24.39 -6.73
CA ALA A 174 1.82 -24.48 -8.17
C ALA A 174 0.62 -25.40 -8.51
N ASP A 175 0.34 -26.40 -7.67
CA ASP A 175 -0.85 -27.25 -7.82
C ASP A 175 -2.15 -26.53 -7.46
N ALA A 176 -2.06 -25.46 -6.65
CA ALA A 176 -3.20 -24.63 -6.27
C ALA A 176 -3.56 -23.57 -7.33
N VAL A 177 -2.86 -23.51 -8.48
CA VAL A 177 -3.16 -22.57 -9.56
C VAL A 177 -4.61 -22.74 -10.03
N GLY A 178 -5.40 -21.67 -9.91
CA GLY A 178 -6.80 -21.60 -10.33
C GLY A 178 -6.98 -21.06 -11.75
N ASP A 179 -8.23 -20.83 -12.13
CA ASP A 179 -8.61 -20.15 -13.37
C ASP A 179 -8.24 -18.64 -13.35
N PHE A 180 -8.22 -18.07 -12.14
CA PHE A 180 -7.96 -16.67 -11.89
C PHE A 180 -7.07 -16.51 -10.65
N ILE A 181 -6.06 -15.67 -10.76
CA ILE A 181 -5.14 -15.32 -9.67
C ILE A 181 -5.20 -13.83 -9.44
N CYS A 182 -5.49 -13.41 -8.21
CA CYS A 182 -5.35 -12.02 -7.80
C CYS A 182 -4.33 -11.84 -6.67
N CYS A 183 -3.78 -10.63 -6.59
CA CYS A 183 -2.87 -10.20 -5.56
C CYS A 183 -3.12 -8.72 -5.30
N ARG A 184 -3.56 -8.38 -4.08
CA ARG A 184 -3.91 -7.00 -3.72
C ARG A 184 -3.02 -6.54 -2.58
N HIS A 185 -2.51 -5.33 -2.68
CA HIS A 185 -1.73 -4.66 -1.64
C HIS A 185 -0.63 -5.54 -1.02
N THR A 186 0.14 -6.23 -1.88
CA THR A 186 1.11 -7.25 -1.46
C THR A 186 2.41 -7.15 -2.25
N LEU A 187 2.37 -6.92 -3.57
CA LEU A 187 3.58 -6.88 -4.40
C LEU A 187 4.54 -5.76 -4.00
N GLU A 188 4.01 -4.63 -3.51
CA GLU A 188 4.77 -3.51 -2.96
C GLU A 188 5.60 -3.86 -1.71
N HIS A 189 5.24 -4.96 -1.03
CA HIS A 189 5.91 -5.47 0.16
C HIS A 189 6.96 -6.55 -0.15
N ILE A 190 7.11 -6.96 -1.43
CA ILE A 190 7.96 -8.07 -1.84
C ILE A 190 9.24 -7.55 -2.52
N LYS A 191 10.38 -8.13 -2.15
CA LYS A 191 11.70 -7.89 -2.75
C LYS A 191 12.49 -9.21 -2.74
N PRO A 192 13.04 -9.69 -3.88
CA PRO A 192 13.00 -9.11 -5.23
C PRO A 192 11.66 -9.32 -5.99
N THR A 193 11.18 -8.32 -6.72
CA THR A 193 9.88 -8.36 -7.42
C THR A 193 9.92 -9.20 -8.70
N ALA A 194 11.02 -9.15 -9.45
CA ALA A 194 11.22 -9.97 -10.66
C ALA A 194 11.16 -11.47 -10.35
N ASP A 195 11.78 -11.87 -9.24
CA ASP A 195 11.81 -13.28 -8.81
C ASP A 195 10.41 -13.77 -8.41
N PHE A 196 9.63 -12.91 -7.75
CA PHE A 196 8.26 -13.24 -7.36
C PHE A 196 7.33 -13.40 -8.56
N ILE A 197 7.34 -12.45 -9.51
CA ILE A 197 6.50 -12.57 -10.72
C ILE A 197 6.97 -13.71 -11.62
N SER A 198 8.28 -13.98 -11.70
CA SER A 198 8.81 -15.16 -12.39
C SER A 198 8.39 -16.47 -11.73
N THR A 199 8.33 -16.51 -10.40
CA THR A 199 7.80 -17.65 -9.63
C THR A 199 6.31 -17.87 -9.90
N LEU A 200 5.52 -16.80 -9.98
CA LEU A 200 4.13 -16.87 -10.41
C LEU A 200 4.01 -17.43 -11.83
N ARG A 201 4.80 -16.92 -12.79
CA ARG A 201 4.80 -17.41 -14.18
C ARG A 201 5.12 -18.90 -14.27
N ARG A 202 6.12 -19.36 -13.53
CA ARG A 202 6.54 -20.78 -13.46
C ARG A 202 5.43 -21.64 -12.85
N SER A 203 4.80 -21.17 -11.78
CA SER A 203 3.69 -21.88 -11.13
C SER A 203 2.51 -22.07 -12.09
N ILE A 204 2.18 -21.07 -12.90
CA ILE A 204 1.09 -21.14 -13.90
C ILE A 204 1.40 -22.17 -15.00
N GLY A 205 2.67 -22.32 -15.40
CA GLY A 205 3.08 -23.28 -16.41
C GLY A 205 2.42 -23.03 -17.77
N ASP A 206 1.85 -24.09 -18.37
CA ASP A 206 1.23 -24.05 -19.70
C ASP A 206 -0.26 -23.64 -19.68
N ARG A 207 -0.79 -23.19 -18.53
CA ARG A 207 -2.18 -22.76 -18.39
C ARG A 207 -2.34 -21.32 -18.89
N LEU A 208 -2.19 -21.13 -20.20
CA LEU A 208 -2.08 -19.80 -20.79
C LEU A 208 -3.35 -18.95 -20.67
N GLU A 209 -4.49 -19.60 -20.42
CA GLU A 209 -5.78 -18.96 -20.18
C GLU A 209 -5.96 -18.46 -18.73
N THR A 210 -4.97 -18.62 -17.86
CA THR A 210 -5.04 -18.11 -16.48
C THR A 210 -4.98 -16.58 -16.50
N VAL A 211 -5.97 -15.94 -15.89
CA VAL A 211 -5.99 -14.49 -15.71
C VAL A 211 -5.23 -14.13 -14.44
N VAL A 212 -4.39 -13.12 -14.52
CA VAL A 212 -3.65 -12.58 -13.37
C VAL A 212 -4.02 -11.11 -13.19
N VAL A 213 -4.47 -10.75 -12.00
CA VAL A 213 -4.80 -9.36 -11.64
C VAL A 213 -4.04 -8.92 -10.40
N PHE A 214 -3.33 -7.81 -10.50
CA PHE A 214 -2.64 -7.22 -9.36
C PHE A 214 -3.20 -5.82 -9.11
N GLU A 215 -3.48 -5.51 -7.84
CA GLU A 215 -3.85 -4.17 -7.37
C GLU A 215 -2.78 -3.70 -6.39
N ILE A 216 -2.16 -2.56 -6.67
CA ILE A 216 -1.08 -1.99 -5.87
C ILE A 216 -1.20 -0.47 -5.78
N PRO A 217 -0.53 0.19 -4.83
CA PRO A 217 -0.44 1.66 -4.80
C PRO A 217 0.21 2.23 -6.08
N ASP A 218 -0.36 3.31 -6.62
CA ASP A 218 0.20 4.02 -7.77
C ASP A 218 1.25 5.06 -7.32
N ASN A 219 2.52 4.76 -7.57
CA ASN A 219 3.65 5.64 -7.24
C ASN A 219 3.66 6.95 -8.05
N THR A 220 2.89 7.07 -9.13
CA THR A 220 2.75 8.36 -9.81
C THR A 220 2.14 9.41 -8.88
N ARG A 221 1.28 9.02 -7.93
CA ARG A 221 0.77 9.90 -6.87
C ARG A 221 1.88 10.37 -5.94
N VAL A 222 2.74 9.47 -5.46
CA VAL A 222 3.88 9.82 -4.60
C VAL A 222 4.73 10.89 -5.29
N LEU A 223 5.10 10.65 -6.56
CA LEU A 223 6.02 11.52 -7.27
C LEU A 223 5.39 12.85 -7.68
N LYS A 224 4.15 12.86 -8.19
CA LYS A 224 3.48 14.06 -8.73
C LYS A 224 2.76 14.89 -7.67
N ASP A 225 2.04 14.23 -6.76
CA ASP A 225 1.25 14.91 -5.73
C ASP A 225 2.06 15.14 -4.45
N LEU A 226 3.33 14.71 -4.46
CA LEU A 226 4.25 14.76 -3.34
C LEU A 226 3.65 14.02 -2.13
N ALA A 227 2.97 12.90 -2.37
CA ALA A 227 2.30 12.11 -1.33
C ALA A 227 3.32 11.34 -0.47
N PHE A 228 4.08 12.08 0.34
CA PHE A 228 5.12 11.53 1.21
C PHE A 228 4.56 10.55 2.24
N GLU A 229 3.29 10.70 2.61
CA GLU A 229 2.55 9.81 3.49
C GLU A 229 2.42 8.38 2.93
N ASP A 230 2.62 8.17 1.62
CA ASP A 230 2.65 6.85 1.00
C ASP A 230 4.05 6.20 1.02
N ILE A 231 5.04 6.86 1.64
CA ILE A 231 6.41 6.35 1.83
C ILE A 231 6.57 5.87 3.28
N TYR A 232 6.71 4.56 3.46
CA TYR A 232 6.96 3.92 4.76
C TYR A 232 7.75 2.63 4.58
N TYR A 233 8.32 2.12 5.69
CA TYR A 233 9.32 1.06 5.64
C TYR A 233 8.83 -0.22 4.96
N GLU A 234 7.59 -0.64 5.21
CA GLU A 234 7.01 -1.88 4.67
C GLU A 234 6.90 -1.88 3.14
N HIS A 235 6.82 -0.71 2.51
CA HIS A 235 6.85 -0.59 1.05
C HIS A 235 8.30 -0.72 0.56
N ALA A 236 8.65 -1.93 0.16
CA ALA A 236 9.91 -2.24 -0.49
C ALA A 236 9.95 -1.70 -1.93
N SER A 237 8.79 -1.62 -2.57
CA SER A 237 8.65 -1.50 -4.02
C SER A 237 7.57 -0.47 -4.37
N TYR A 238 7.89 0.47 -5.26
CA TYR A 238 7.04 1.59 -5.66
C TYR A 238 6.84 1.59 -7.16
N PHE A 239 5.62 1.29 -7.60
CA PHE A 239 5.30 1.02 -8.99
C PHE A 239 4.52 2.16 -9.63
N THR A 240 4.94 2.52 -10.82
CA THR A 240 4.19 3.36 -11.76
C THR A 240 3.59 2.45 -12.85
N PRO A 241 2.59 2.92 -13.64
CA PRO A 241 2.01 2.13 -14.74
C PRO A 241 3.07 1.51 -15.65
N GLY A 242 4.04 2.30 -16.10
CA GLY A 242 5.11 1.83 -16.96
C GLY A 242 6.04 0.81 -16.29
N SER A 243 6.44 1.02 -15.03
CA SER A 243 7.39 0.11 -14.36
C SER A 243 6.76 -1.24 -14.01
N LEU A 244 5.47 -1.25 -13.64
CA LEU A 244 4.70 -2.47 -13.42
C LEU A 244 4.49 -3.25 -14.71
N ALA A 245 4.06 -2.60 -15.79
CA ALA A 245 3.84 -3.26 -17.07
C ALA A 245 5.13 -3.85 -17.65
N ARG A 246 6.27 -3.13 -17.52
CA ARG A 246 7.59 -3.64 -17.90
C ARG A 246 8.01 -4.86 -17.09
N LEU A 247 7.73 -4.90 -15.78
CA LEU A 247 7.97 -6.07 -14.93
C LEU A 247 7.21 -7.29 -15.44
N PHE A 248 5.89 -7.16 -15.65
CA PHE A 248 5.05 -8.26 -16.10
C PHE A 248 5.46 -8.79 -17.48
N ARG A 249 5.72 -7.89 -18.44
CA ARG A 249 6.26 -8.29 -19.76
C ARG A 249 7.61 -8.99 -19.66
N GLY A 250 8.51 -8.46 -18.83
CA GLY A 250 9.82 -9.05 -18.58
C GLY A 250 9.75 -10.45 -17.97
N CYS A 251 8.67 -10.77 -17.25
CA CYS A 251 8.44 -12.05 -16.60
C CYS A 251 7.52 -13.00 -17.39
N GLY A 252 7.29 -12.75 -18.69
CA GLY A 252 6.56 -13.68 -19.56
C GLY A 252 5.03 -13.54 -19.52
N PHE A 253 4.54 -12.32 -19.26
CA PHE A 253 3.12 -11.99 -19.36
C PHE A 253 2.84 -10.97 -20.48
N ALA A 254 1.66 -11.06 -21.10
CA ALA A 254 1.08 -9.96 -21.85
C ALA A 254 0.16 -9.16 -20.93
N VAL A 255 0.35 -7.83 -20.91
CA VAL A 255 -0.55 -6.91 -20.21
C VAL A 255 -1.78 -6.69 -21.07
N THR A 256 -2.92 -7.17 -20.60
CA THR A 256 -4.20 -7.08 -21.30
C THR A 256 -4.97 -5.81 -20.96
N ASP A 257 -4.79 -5.30 -19.74
CA ASP A 257 -5.37 -4.04 -19.29
C ASP A 257 -4.49 -3.41 -18.18
N LEU A 258 -4.56 -2.10 -18.04
CA LEU A 258 -3.83 -1.34 -17.02
C LEU A 258 -4.56 -0.04 -16.73
N TYR A 259 -5.12 0.10 -15.54
CA TYR A 259 -5.95 1.25 -15.20
C TYR A 259 -5.79 1.64 -13.74
N ARG A 260 -6.23 2.87 -13.43
CA ARG A 260 -6.29 3.37 -12.07
C ARG A 260 -7.66 3.16 -11.47
N ALA A 261 -7.72 2.92 -10.17
CA ALA A 261 -8.97 2.83 -9.43
C ALA A 261 -8.83 3.46 -8.04
N TYR A 262 -9.94 3.47 -7.30
CA TYR A 262 -10.03 4.02 -5.96
C TYR A 262 -9.47 5.44 -5.86
N GLY A 263 -10.09 6.37 -6.60
CA GLY A 263 -9.67 7.78 -6.68
C GLY A 263 -8.24 7.95 -7.18
N ASP A 264 -7.85 7.17 -8.18
CA ASP A 264 -6.52 7.13 -8.80
C ASP A 264 -5.35 6.75 -7.86
N GLN A 265 -5.64 6.18 -6.68
CA GLN A 265 -4.61 5.76 -5.73
C GLN A 265 -4.08 4.36 -5.97
N TYR A 266 -4.88 3.50 -6.60
CA TYR A 266 -4.49 2.13 -6.90
C TYR A 266 -4.32 1.93 -8.40
N LEU A 267 -3.26 1.23 -8.76
CA LEU A 267 -2.97 0.75 -10.09
C LEU A 267 -3.37 -0.71 -10.19
N LEU A 268 -4.23 -1.03 -11.15
CA LEU A 268 -4.63 -2.39 -11.47
C LEU A 268 -3.99 -2.80 -12.78
N ILE A 269 -3.28 -3.93 -12.75
CA ILE A 269 -2.76 -4.58 -13.95
C ILE A 269 -3.46 -5.91 -14.15
N GLU A 270 -3.94 -6.12 -15.36
CA GLU A 270 -4.50 -7.39 -15.79
C GLU A 270 -3.57 -8.00 -16.84
N ALA A 271 -3.28 -9.28 -16.70
CA ALA A 271 -2.29 -9.94 -17.53
C ALA A 271 -2.63 -11.41 -17.76
N ARG A 272 -2.06 -11.95 -18.84
CA ARG A 272 -2.08 -13.38 -19.16
C ARG A 272 -0.67 -13.88 -19.43
N PRO A 273 -0.29 -15.08 -18.99
CA PRO A 273 0.98 -15.70 -19.37
C PRO A 273 1.06 -15.86 -20.88
N VAL A 274 2.26 -15.72 -21.44
CA VAL A 274 2.52 -15.94 -22.86
C VAL A 274 3.74 -16.84 -23.05
N GLU A 275 3.82 -17.51 -24.19
CA GLU A 275 5.01 -18.25 -24.62
C GLU A 275 6.04 -17.33 -25.27
N THR A 276 5.56 -16.36 -26.06
CA THR A 276 6.39 -15.36 -26.72
C THR A 276 6.28 -14.03 -25.99
N PRO A 277 7.39 -13.37 -25.64
CA PRO A 277 7.36 -12.08 -24.96
C PRO A 277 6.49 -11.06 -25.70
N SER A 278 5.54 -10.45 -24.99
CA SER A 278 4.72 -9.38 -25.53
C SER A 278 5.51 -8.08 -25.62
N THR A 279 5.31 -7.34 -26.71
CA THR A 279 5.83 -5.97 -26.89
C THR A 279 4.73 -4.92 -26.86
N GLN A 280 3.49 -5.31 -26.53
CA GLN A 280 2.36 -4.39 -26.46
C GLN A 280 2.55 -3.42 -25.29
N ILE A 281 2.41 -2.14 -25.58
CA ILE A 281 2.48 -1.04 -24.61
C ILE A 281 1.06 -0.51 -24.43
N HIS A 282 0.58 -0.52 -23.20
CA HIS A 282 -0.71 0.06 -22.83
C HIS A 282 -0.62 1.59 -22.84
N PRO A 283 -1.67 2.33 -23.26
CA PRO A 283 -1.63 3.80 -23.32
C PRO A 283 -1.34 4.52 -22.00
N LEU A 284 -1.61 3.87 -20.85
CA LEU A 284 -1.32 4.43 -19.53
C LEU A 284 0.16 4.36 -19.17
N GLU A 285 0.99 3.58 -19.89
CA GLU A 285 2.40 3.42 -19.58
C GLU A 285 3.21 4.67 -19.92
N GLU A 286 3.77 5.29 -18.89
CA GLU A 286 4.78 6.32 -19.06
C GLU A 286 6.17 5.74 -19.38
N SER A 287 6.95 6.51 -20.14
CA SER A 287 8.35 6.22 -20.44
C SER A 287 9.24 6.41 -19.21
N VAL A 288 10.42 5.78 -19.22
CA VAL A 288 11.39 5.94 -18.12
C VAL A 288 11.85 7.40 -17.98
N ALA A 289 11.90 8.16 -19.07
CA ALA A 289 12.25 9.58 -19.05
C ALA A 289 11.19 10.44 -18.34
N GLU A 290 9.90 10.10 -18.51
CA GLU A 290 8.79 10.76 -17.79
C GLU A 290 8.86 10.46 -16.29
N VAL A 291 9.06 9.19 -15.90
CA VAL A 291 9.25 8.86 -14.47
C VAL A 291 10.47 9.60 -13.89
N ALA A 292 11.58 9.68 -14.64
CA ALA A 292 12.75 10.42 -14.18
C ALA A 292 12.47 11.91 -13.97
N ALA A 293 11.57 12.51 -14.76
CA ALA A 293 11.13 13.89 -14.56
C ALA A 293 10.28 14.03 -13.30
N ASP A 294 9.36 13.10 -13.05
CA ASP A 294 8.54 13.07 -11.84
C ASP A 294 9.39 12.85 -10.58
N VAL A 295 10.43 12.01 -10.64
CA VAL A 295 11.40 11.82 -9.54
C VAL A 295 12.15 13.12 -9.23
N ARG A 296 12.61 13.87 -10.25
CA ARG A 296 13.24 15.18 -10.03
C ARG A 296 12.25 16.18 -9.45
N HIS A 297 11.00 16.17 -9.90
CA HIS A 297 9.94 17.00 -9.31
C HIS A 297 9.76 16.69 -7.82
N PHE A 298 9.60 15.41 -7.46
CA PHE A 298 9.48 14.99 -6.07
C PHE A 298 10.68 15.42 -5.22
N ALA A 299 11.89 15.08 -5.66
CA ALA A 299 13.13 15.36 -4.94
C ALA A 299 13.32 16.86 -4.65
N THR A 300 12.87 17.74 -5.56
CA THR A 300 13.00 19.19 -5.41
C THR A 300 11.85 19.85 -4.67
N GLN A 301 10.64 19.28 -4.71
CA GLN A 301 9.44 19.94 -4.18
C GLN A 301 8.94 19.39 -2.84
N VAL A 302 9.24 18.13 -2.50
CA VAL A 302 8.68 17.46 -1.30
C VAL A 302 8.94 18.26 -0.02
N GLN A 303 10.11 18.91 0.11
CA GLN A 303 10.46 19.72 1.27
C GLN A 303 9.53 20.91 1.51
N HIS A 304 9.00 21.51 0.45
CA HIS A 304 8.02 22.58 0.57
C HIS A 304 6.70 22.04 1.17
N LYS A 305 6.23 20.87 0.72
CA LYS A 305 5.02 20.24 1.27
C LYS A 305 5.20 19.83 2.73
N LEU A 306 6.34 19.23 3.08
CA LEU A 306 6.67 18.88 4.47
C LEU A 306 6.71 20.12 5.37
N SER A 307 7.41 21.17 4.93
CA SER A 307 7.53 22.42 5.70
C SER A 307 6.18 23.10 5.91
N ARG A 308 5.30 23.07 4.90
CA ARG A 308 3.93 23.60 5.02
C ARG A 308 3.12 22.84 6.07
N TRP A 309 3.18 21.51 6.08
CA TRP A 309 2.50 20.71 7.10
C TRP A 309 3.03 20.93 8.51
N LYS A 310 4.36 21.02 8.68
CA LYS A 310 4.97 21.35 9.98
C LYS A 310 4.50 22.71 10.48
N ALA A 311 4.56 23.74 9.64
CA ALA A 311 4.13 25.09 9.99
C ALA A 311 2.63 25.18 10.34
N HIS A 312 1.79 24.40 9.64
CA HIS A 312 0.36 24.28 9.94
C HIS A 312 0.13 23.71 11.34
N LEU A 313 0.75 22.56 11.65
CA LEU A 313 0.65 21.91 12.97
C LEU A 313 1.23 22.78 14.10
N GLU A 314 2.32 23.49 13.85
CA GLU A 314 2.89 24.45 14.80
C GLU A 314 1.96 25.63 15.08
N THR A 315 1.24 26.09 14.08
CA THR A 315 0.24 27.17 14.24
C THR A 315 -0.92 26.71 15.10
N LEU A 316 -1.48 25.53 14.80
CA LEU A 316 -2.54 24.92 15.60
C LEU A 316 -2.11 24.70 17.06
N ALA A 317 -0.88 24.22 17.27
CA ALA A 317 -0.32 24.03 18.60
C ALA A 317 -0.19 25.37 19.37
N ARG A 318 0.31 26.43 18.74
CA ARG A 318 0.40 27.77 19.35
C ARG A 318 -0.96 28.35 19.72
N GLU A 319 -1.99 28.02 18.94
CA GLU A 319 -3.38 28.40 19.19
C GLU A 319 -4.10 27.49 20.20
N ASN A 320 -3.40 26.50 20.77
CA ASN A 320 -3.96 25.47 21.66
C ASN A 320 -5.15 24.71 21.04
N LYS A 321 -5.13 24.52 19.72
CA LYS A 321 -6.13 23.74 18.99
C LYS A 321 -5.92 22.25 19.23
N ARG A 322 -7.02 21.52 19.45
CA ARG A 322 -7.01 20.06 19.59
C ARG A 322 -7.04 19.43 18.20
N VAL A 323 -6.01 18.66 17.87
CA VAL A 323 -5.86 18.04 16.56
C VAL A 323 -5.83 16.53 16.71
N VAL A 324 -6.61 15.84 15.88
CA VAL A 324 -6.58 14.38 15.78
C VAL A 324 -6.33 13.96 14.33
N VAL A 325 -5.74 12.78 14.18
CA VAL A 325 -5.64 12.10 12.87
C VAL A 325 -6.72 11.03 12.78
N TRP A 326 -7.39 10.93 11.64
CA TRP A 326 -8.36 9.89 11.34
C TRP A 326 -7.82 8.91 10.30
N GLY A 327 -7.80 7.63 10.69
CA GLY A 327 -7.16 6.52 9.99
C GLY A 327 -5.79 6.24 10.62
N SER A 328 -5.59 5.03 11.15
CA SER A 328 -4.37 4.64 11.87
C SER A 328 -3.45 3.70 11.06
N GLY A 329 -3.71 3.56 9.75
CA GLY A 329 -2.88 2.76 8.85
C GLY A 329 -1.54 3.41 8.51
N SER A 330 -0.83 2.84 7.54
CA SER A 330 0.55 3.21 7.20
C SER A 330 0.75 4.68 6.83
N LYS A 331 -0.22 5.31 6.15
CA LYS A 331 -0.22 6.76 5.88
C LYS A 331 -0.11 7.60 7.15
N CYS A 332 -0.81 7.21 8.22
CA CYS A 332 -0.74 7.89 9.51
C CYS A 332 0.64 7.73 10.15
N VAL A 333 1.19 6.53 10.12
CA VAL A 333 2.52 6.27 10.68
C VAL A 333 3.56 7.13 9.96
N SER A 334 3.58 7.09 8.62
CA SER A 334 4.48 7.92 7.82
C SER A 334 4.28 9.42 8.08
N PHE A 335 3.03 9.90 8.10
CA PHE A 335 2.72 11.30 8.37
C PHE A 335 3.28 11.77 9.72
N LEU A 336 3.07 10.98 10.77
CA LEU A 336 3.52 11.30 12.12
C LEU A 336 5.05 11.26 12.26
N THR A 337 5.71 10.27 11.67
CA THR A 337 7.15 10.06 11.82
C THR A 337 7.96 10.99 10.92
N THR A 338 7.55 11.18 9.67
CA THR A 338 8.27 12.01 8.69
C THR A 338 8.22 13.49 9.05
N LEU A 339 7.10 13.95 9.61
CA LEU A 339 6.97 15.34 10.04
C LEU A 339 7.64 15.63 11.38
N ASP A 340 7.92 14.61 12.21
CA ASP A 340 8.40 14.78 13.60
C ASP A 340 7.46 15.68 14.42
N THR A 341 6.14 15.43 14.29
CA THR A 341 5.07 16.23 14.92
C THR A 341 4.18 15.41 15.84
N VAL A 342 4.70 14.28 16.30
CA VAL A 342 4.02 13.35 17.21
C VAL A 342 3.51 14.06 18.47
N ASP A 343 4.26 15.01 19.00
CA ASP A 343 3.90 15.82 20.17
C ASP A 343 2.67 16.74 19.94
N LYS A 344 2.40 17.12 18.68
CA LYS A 344 1.34 18.07 18.29
C LYS A 344 -0.01 17.40 18.05
N ILE A 345 -0.03 16.07 17.86
CA ILE A 345 -1.25 15.29 17.62
C ILE A 345 -1.53 14.41 18.83
N GLN A 346 -2.66 14.62 19.51
CA GLN A 346 -2.91 13.98 20.80
C GLN A 346 -3.41 12.54 20.65
N TYR A 347 -4.27 12.29 19.66
CA TYR A 347 -4.91 11.00 19.44
C TYR A 347 -5.02 10.67 17.96
N VAL A 348 -5.04 9.37 17.69
CA VAL A 348 -5.41 8.82 16.39
C VAL A 348 -6.73 8.10 16.54
N VAL A 349 -7.63 8.29 15.58
CA VAL A 349 -8.97 7.71 15.54
C VAL A 349 -9.04 6.71 14.39
N ASP A 350 -9.67 5.57 14.62
CA ASP A 350 -9.87 4.56 13.57
C ASP A 350 -11.26 3.94 13.71
N ILE A 351 -11.90 3.60 12.58
CA ILE A 351 -13.22 2.96 12.57
C ILE A 351 -13.13 1.45 12.84
N ASN A 352 -11.98 0.82 12.60
CA ASN A 352 -11.80 -0.61 12.82
C ASN A 352 -11.71 -0.90 14.34
N PRO A 353 -12.69 -1.61 14.92
CA PRO A 353 -12.74 -1.87 16.35
C PRO A 353 -11.59 -2.73 16.86
N HIS A 354 -10.95 -3.53 15.99
CA HIS A 354 -9.81 -4.36 16.38
C HIS A 354 -8.54 -3.54 16.64
N ARG A 355 -8.51 -2.28 16.19
CA ARG A 355 -7.41 -1.34 16.42
C ARG A 355 -7.60 -0.53 17.71
N HIS A 356 -8.81 -0.49 18.29
CA HIS A 356 -9.11 0.37 19.44
C HIS A 356 -8.33 -0.06 20.69
N GLY A 357 -7.79 0.94 21.41
CA GLY A 357 -7.01 0.73 22.62
C GLY A 357 -5.56 0.29 22.40
N LYS A 358 -5.19 -0.03 21.15
CA LYS A 358 -3.83 -0.39 20.72
C LYS A 358 -2.98 0.86 20.47
N PHE A 359 -1.67 0.64 20.26
CA PHE A 359 -0.70 1.72 20.10
C PHE A 359 0.05 1.63 18.76
N ILE A 360 0.31 2.78 18.16
CA ILE A 360 1.00 2.89 16.87
C ILE A 360 2.51 2.59 17.04
N PRO A 361 3.09 1.66 16.27
CA PRO A 361 4.51 1.35 16.31
C PRO A 361 5.42 2.56 16.08
N GLY A 362 6.49 2.65 16.87
CA GLY A 362 7.51 3.69 16.90
C GLY A 362 7.06 5.09 17.32
N VAL A 363 5.75 5.30 17.50
CA VAL A 363 5.12 6.58 17.85
C VAL A 363 4.49 6.53 19.25
N GLY A 364 3.90 5.39 19.66
CA GLY A 364 3.28 5.22 20.97
C GLY A 364 1.92 5.92 21.15
N LYS A 365 1.28 6.36 20.06
CA LYS A 365 -0.05 6.98 20.11
C LYS A 365 -1.13 5.91 20.22
N GLN A 366 -2.04 6.11 21.18
CA GLN A 366 -3.17 5.21 21.33
C GLN A 366 -4.21 5.47 20.24
N ILE A 367 -4.73 4.40 19.66
CA ILE A 367 -5.82 4.41 18.70
C ILE A 367 -7.15 4.40 19.46
N ARG A 368 -8.00 5.38 19.18
CA ARG A 368 -9.30 5.61 19.83
C ARG A 368 -10.44 5.31 18.86
N SER A 369 -11.60 4.95 19.40
CA SER A 369 -12.82 4.82 18.60
C SER A 369 -13.35 6.20 18.17
N PRO A 370 -14.18 6.29 17.12
CA PRO A 370 -14.81 7.55 16.72
C PRO A 370 -15.66 8.19 17.83
N GLU A 371 -16.34 7.38 18.66
CA GLU A 371 -17.21 7.83 19.75
C GLU A 371 -16.46 8.67 20.80
N PHE A 372 -15.16 8.45 20.97
CA PHE A 372 -14.30 9.26 21.83
C PHE A 372 -14.38 10.76 21.47
N LEU A 373 -14.59 11.08 20.18
CA LEU A 373 -14.66 12.45 19.70
C LEU A 373 -15.91 13.21 20.18
N LYS A 374 -16.99 12.52 20.57
CA LYS A 374 -18.19 13.16 21.14
C LYS A 374 -17.85 13.98 22.39
N THR A 375 -16.95 13.43 23.21
CA THR A 375 -16.46 14.07 24.43
C THR A 375 -15.22 14.93 24.15
N TYR A 376 -14.30 14.45 23.31
CA TYR A 376 -13.04 15.15 23.05
C TYR A 376 -13.20 16.42 22.21
N GLN A 377 -14.19 16.49 21.31
CA GLN A 377 -14.52 17.64 20.45
C GLN A 377 -13.30 18.33 19.83
N PRO A 378 -12.56 17.67 18.92
CA PRO A 378 -11.36 18.25 18.33
C PRO A 378 -11.67 19.50 17.51
N ASP A 379 -10.75 20.46 17.49
CA ASP A 379 -10.86 21.62 16.63
C ASP A 379 -10.63 21.27 15.15
N GLN A 380 -9.71 20.32 14.89
CA GLN A 380 -9.42 19.83 13.54
C GLN A 380 -9.23 18.30 13.51
N VAL A 381 -9.77 17.67 12.47
CA VAL A 381 -9.56 16.27 12.10
C VAL A 381 -8.76 16.24 10.80
N ILE A 382 -7.56 15.66 10.84
CA ILE A 382 -6.75 15.40 9.64
C ILE A 382 -7.08 13.99 9.13
N VAL A 383 -7.69 13.91 7.95
CA VAL A 383 -8.08 12.66 7.29
C VAL A 383 -6.94 12.19 6.40
N MET A 384 -6.45 10.97 6.62
CA MET A 384 -5.29 10.44 5.91
C MET A 384 -5.54 10.13 4.43
N ASN A 385 -6.80 10.09 3.99
CA ASN A 385 -7.16 9.86 2.60
C ASN A 385 -8.50 10.54 2.29
N GLU A 386 -8.47 11.51 1.36
CA GLU A 386 -9.62 12.33 0.95
C GLU A 386 -10.84 11.54 0.48
N ILE A 387 -10.66 10.32 -0.04
CA ILE A 387 -11.77 9.45 -0.48
C ILE A 387 -12.74 9.16 0.68
N TYR A 388 -12.23 9.10 1.91
CA TYR A 388 -13.04 8.84 3.09
C TYR A 388 -13.69 10.10 3.68
N CYS A 389 -13.38 11.31 3.18
CA CYS A 389 -13.93 12.55 3.72
C CYS A 389 -15.47 12.56 3.78
N PRO A 390 -16.22 12.14 2.74
CA PRO A 390 -17.68 12.12 2.80
C PRO A 390 -18.22 11.21 3.92
N GLU A 391 -17.65 10.00 4.06
CA GLU A 391 -18.04 9.04 5.11
C GLU A 391 -17.71 9.58 6.51
N ILE A 392 -16.50 10.08 6.69
CA ILE A 392 -16.01 10.61 7.97
C ILE A 392 -16.82 11.85 8.36
N GLN A 393 -17.09 12.76 7.43
CA GLN A 393 -17.90 13.94 7.66
C GLN A 393 -19.32 13.56 8.09
N ALA A 394 -19.96 12.61 7.42
CA ALA A 394 -21.29 12.12 7.80
C ALA A 394 -21.28 11.54 9.22
N MET A 395 -20.26 10.76 9.57
CA MET A 395 -20.11 10.18 10.91
C MET A 395 -19.91 11.25 11.98
N LEU A 396 -19.04 12.23 11.74
CA LEU A 396 -18.80 13.36 12.66
C LEU A 396 -20.09 14.18 12.91
N VAL A 397 -20.85 14.47 11.86
CA VAL A 397 -22.15 15.17 11.96
C VAL A 397 -23.14 14.36 12.79
N GLN A 398 -23.28 13.06 12.53
CA GLN A 398 -24.18 12.18 13.29
C GLN A 398 -23.78 12.10 14.77
N MET A 399 -22.49 12.17 15.07
CA MET A 399 -21.97 12.19 16.43
C MET A 399 -22.11 13.54 17.13
N GLY A 400 -22.53 14.61 16.43
CA GLY A 400 -22.58 15.97 16.97
C GLY A 400 -21.19 16.55 17.24
N VAL A 401 -20.19 16.19 16.43
CA VAL A 401 -18.83 16.72 16.51
C VAL A 401 -18.68 17.86 15.53
N SER A 402 -18.44 19.07 16.04
CA SER A 402 -18.16 20.25 15.22
C SER A 402 -16.66 20.44 15.10
N THR A 403 -16.11 20.21 13.92
CA THR A 403 -14.66 20.23 13.69
C THR A 403 -14.35 20.65 12.25
N GLU A 404 -13.15 21.19 12.03
CA GLU A 404 -12.62 21.40 10.69
C GLU A 404 -12.05 20.07 10.15
N ILE A 405 -12.39 19.70 8.92
CA ILE A 405 -11.82 18.53 8.25
C ILE A 405 -10.78 19.02 7.24
N VAL A 406 -9.57 18.48 7.34
CA VAL A 406 -8.50 18.67 6.36
C VAL A 406 -8.03 17.30 5.90
N ALA A 407 -7.82 17.12 4.60
CA ALA A 407 -7.29 15.87 4.04
C ALA A 407 -5.87 16.05 3.50
N LEU A 408 -5.14 14.94 3.36
CA LEU A 408 -3.81 14.89 2.73
C LEU A 408 -3.84 14.94 1.21
#